data_AF-A0A822C5C1-F1
#
_entry.id   AF-A0A822C5C1-F1
#
_cell.length_a   1.000
_cell.length_b   1.000
_cell.length_c   1.000
_cell.angle_alpha   90.00
_cell.angle_beta   90.00
_cell.angle_gamma   90.00
#
_symmetry.space_group_name_H-M   'P 1'
#
loop_
_entity.id
_entity.type
_entity.pdbx_description
1 polymer ?
#
loop_
_entity_poly.entity_id
_entity_poly.type
_entity_poly.pdbx_seq_one_letter_code
_entity_poly.pdbx_strand_id
1 'polypeptide(L)'
;IRWSSSFAMIDRFINLRDLVEEIFYKRDINGLTTAQQVEIRTLFITHDDWDVLVAIRDCLKPFEEATTMLAGQYPTQSLAYFSLDVIKAGVQKSSYPSYYHALANESLRLECQYYLDEFIPDEQKDCMKVSKAT
;
A
#
# COMPACT_ATOMS: atom_id res chain seq x y z
N ILE A 1 -15.25 -0.19 -0.44
CA ILE A 1 -14.19 -0.40 0.58
C ILE A 1 -14.16 -1.86 1.03
N ARG A 2 -13.93 -2.83 0.14
CA ARG A 2 -13.90 -4.27 0.53
C ARG A 2 -12.54 -4.94 0.27
N TRP A 3 -11.67 -4.30 -0.53
CA TRP A 3 -10.42 -4.88 -1.02
C TRP A 3 -9.16 -4.07 -0.64
N SER A 4 -9.33 -2.91 0.01
CA SER A 4 -8.24 -2.02 0.45
C SER A 4 -8.14 -1.84 1.97
N SER A 5 -8.75 -2.75 2.73
CA SER A 5 -8.79 -2.66 4.20
C SER A 5 -7.39 -2.66 4.81
N SER A 6 -6.45 -3.44 4.28
CA SER A 6 -5.08 -3.50 4.79
C SER A 6 -4.35 -2.18 4.59
N PHE A 7 -4.43 -1.60 3.40
CA PHE A 7 -3.85 -0.28 3.12
C PHE A 7 -4.47 0.78 4.04
N ALA A 8 -5.80 0.87 4.09
CA ALA A 8 -6.50 1.85 4.91
C ALA A 8 -6.21 1.70 6.41
N MET A 9 -6.03 0.46 6.89
CA MET A 9 -5.64 0.18 8.27
C MET A 9 -4.23 0.68 8.56
N ILE A 10 -3.25 0.32 7.72
CA ILE A 10 -1.85 0.71 7.88
C ILE A 10 -1.70 2.23 7.79
N ASP A 11 -2.31 2.86 6.78
CA ASP A 11 -2.26 4.31 6.59
C ASP A 11 -2.81 5.06 7.80
N ARG A 12 -3.99 4.66 8.30
CA ARG A 12 -4.57 5.24 9.53
C ARG A 12 -3.68 5.00 10.75
N PHE A 13 -3.12 3.81 10.88
CA PHE A 13 -2.28 3.47 12.01
C PHE A 13 -1.01 4.33 12.05
N ILE A 14 -0.37 4.55 10.89
CA ILE A 14 0.76 5.48 10.75
C ILE A 14 0.35 6.93 11.05
N ASN A 15 -0.79 7.37 10.54
CA ASN A 15 -1.29 8.74 10.77
C ASN A 15 -1.66 9.00 12.24
N LEU A 16 -1.92 7.94 13.02
CA LEU A 16 -2.20 8.00 14.45
C LEU A 16 -0.97 7.65 15.31
N ARG A 17 0.24 7.63 14.73
CA ARG A 17 1.47 7.23 15.42
C ARG A 17 1.66 7.92 16.77
N ASP A 18 1.51 9.24 16.83
CA ASP A 18 1.71 10.00 18.06
C ASP A 18 0.77 9.54 19.19
N LEU A 19 -0.49 9.24 18.84
CA LEU A 19 -1.49 8.73 19.79
C LEU A 19 -1.15 7.29 20.23
N VAL A 20 -0.71 6.45 19.29
CA VAL A 20 -0.31 5.07 19.57
C VAL A 20 0.91 5.04 20.50
N GLU A 21 1.92 5.86 20.22
CA GLU A 21 3.09 6.02 21.08
C GLU A 21 2.69 6.57 22.45
N GLU A 22 1.81 7.56 22.53
CA GLU A 22 1.29 8.09 23.80
C GLU A 22 0.63 7.00 24.65
N ILE A 23 -0.13 6.09 24.04
CA ILE A 23 -0.76 4.96 24.74
C ILE A 23 0.31 4.02 25.32
N PHE A 24 1.36 3.69 24.56
CA PHE A 24 2.42 2.82 25.04
C PHE A 24 3.28 3.45 26.16
N TYR A 25 3.50 4.77 26.09
CA TYR A 25 4.33 5.47 27.07
C TYR A 25 3.56 6.01 28.28
N LYS A 26 2.22 6.08 28.23
CA LYS A 26 1.41 6.45 29.39
C LYS A 26 1.51 5.39 30.48
N ARG A 27 1.94 5.83 31.68
CA ARG A 27 2.06 4.94 32.85
C ARG A 27 0.71 4.40 33.32
N ASP A 28 -0.32 5.23 33.33
CA ASP A 28 -1.66 4.88 33.80
C ASP A 28 -2.72 5.21 32.73
N ILE A 29 -3.20 4.17 32.06
CA ILE A 29 -4.39 4.26 31.21
C ILE A 29 -5.59 3.94 32.09
N ASN A 30 -6.44 4.94 32.32
CA ASN A 30 -7.64 4.80 33.13
C ASN A 30 -8.55 3.69 32.56
N GLY A 31 -9.01 2.79 33.43
CA GLY A 31 -9.92 1.71 33.08
C GLY A 31 -9.26 0.39 32.68
N LEU A 32 -7.92 0.30 32.67
CA LEU A 32 -7.21 -0.96 32.46
C LEU A 32 -6.74 -1.57 33.78
N THR A 33 -6.79 -2.91 33.86
CA THR A 33 -6.17 -3.66 34.95
C THR A 33 -4.64 -3.65 34.83
N THR A 34 -3.94 -3.87 35.94
CA THR A 34 -2.46 -3.95 35.94
C THR A 34 -1.92 -4.99 34.95
N ALA A 35 -2.60 -6.14 34.79
CA ALA A 35 -2.21 -7.16 33.83
C ALA A 35 -2.27 -6.64 32.37
N GLN A 36 -3.36 -5.96 32.02
CA GLN A 36 -3.52 -5.36 30.69
C GLN A 36 -2.51 -4.24 30.42
N GLN A 37 -2.19 -3.43 31.44
CA GLN A 37 -1.17 -2.38 31.31
C GLN A 37 0.22 -2.99 31.05
N VAL A 38 0.56 -4.10 31.71
CA VAL A 38 1.82 -4.81 31.47
C VAL A 38 1.84 -5.38 30.05
N GLU A 39 0.74 -6.02 29.62
CA GLU A 39 0.63 -6.60 28.27
C GLU A 39 0.78 -5.53 27.17
N ILE A 40 0.11 -4.39 27.29
CA ILE A 40 0.22 -3.29 26.32
C ILE A 40 1.66 -2.79 26.19
N ARG A 41 2.40 -2.72 27.30
CA ARG A 41 3.82 -2.32 27.27
C ARG A 41 4.70 -3.32 26.53
N THR A 42 4.30 -4.59 26.45
CA THR A 42 5.02 -5.60 25.65
C THR A 42 4.75 -5.47 24.15
N LEU A 43 3.69 -4.77 23.76
CA LEU A 43 3.32 -4.52 22.35
C LEU A 43 4.01 -3.26 21.78
N PHE A 44 5.07 -2.78 22.44
CA PHE A 44 5.82 -1.62 22.00
C PHE A 44 6.35 -1.81 20.56
N ILE A 45 6.08 -0.82 19.72
CA ILE A 45 6.47 -0.81 18.31
C ILE A 45 7.81 -0.09 18.18
N THR A 46 8.81 -0.79 17.65
CA THR A 46 10.15 -0.25 17.47
C THR A 46 10.22 0.71 16.28
N HIS A 47 11.34 1.42 16.15
CA HIS A 47 11.57 2.28 14.98
C HIS A 47 11.55 1.48 13.67
N ASP A 48 12.15 0.27 13.67
CA ASP A 48 12.19 -0.59 12.49
C ASP A 48 10.79 -1.09 12.11
N ASP A 49 9.93 -1.39 13.09
CA ASP A 49 8.54 -1.77 12.82
C ASP A 49 7.76 -0.63 12.15
N TRP A 50 7.96 0.61 12.61
CA TRP A 50 7.40 1.79 11.95
C TRP A 50 7.93 1.96 10.53
N ASP A 51 9.24 1.75 10.32
CA ASP A 51 9.85 1.82 8.99
C ASP A 51 9.27 0.79 8.03
N VAL A 52 9.06 -0.45 8.49
CA VAL A 52 8.38 -1.52 7.74
C VAL A 52 6.95 -1.12 7.37
N LEU A 53 6.18 -0.59 8.33
CA LEU A 53 4.79 -0.17 8.07
C LEU A 53 4.72 0.94 7.02
N VAL A 54 5.61 1.93 7.12
CA VAL A 54 5.70 3.04 6.15
C VAL A 54 6.13 2.52 4.79
N ALA A 55 7.13 1.64 4.74
CA ALA A 55 7.58 0.99 3.52
C ALA A 55 6.44 0.22 2.82
N ILE A 56 5.67 -0.57 3.56
CA ILE A 56 4.52 -1.32 3.04
C ILE A 56 3.44 -0.37 2.53
N ARG A 57 3.08 0.67 3.30
CA ARG A 57 2.10 1.67 2.88
C ARG A 57 2.50 2.30 1.54
N ASP A 58 3.75 2.72 1.41
CA ASP A 58 4.25 3.38 0.20
C ASP A 58 4.25 2.43 -1.00
N CYS A 59 4.62 1.15 -0.81
CA CYS A 59 4.53 0.13 -1.86
C CYS A 59 3.08 -0.14 -2.31
N LEU A 60 2.12 -0.07 -1.39
CA LEU A 60 0.71 -0.34 -1.66
C LEU A 60 -0.04 0.87 -2.24
N LYS A 61 0.48 2.09 -2.05
CA LYS A 61 -0.19 3.33 -2.47
C LYS A 61 -0.57 3.36 -3.96
N PRO A 62 0.30 2.95 -4.92
CA PRO A 62 -0.08 2.91 -6.33
C PRO A 62 -1.27 1.98 -6.63
N PHE A 63 -1.41 0.91 -5.85
CA PHE A 63 -2.52 -0.04 -5.99
C PHE A 63 -3.82 0.55 -5.43
N GLU A 64 -3.77 1.32 -4.35
CA GLU A 64 -4.95 2.03 -3.85
C GLU A 64 -5.43 3.10 -4.83
N GLU A 65 -4.49 3.85 -5.43
CA GLU A 65 -4.80 4.84 -6.47
C GLU A 65 -5.47 4.16 -7.67
N ALA A 66 -4.89 3.08 -8.20
CA ALA A 66 -5.47 2.31 -9.29
C ALA A 66 -6.85 1.70 -8.93
N THR A 67 -7.01 1.16 -7.73
CA THR A 67 -8.29 0.59 -7.27
C THR A 67 -9.36 1.67 -7.15
N THR A 68 -8.98 2.86 -6.66
CA THR A 68 -9.89 4.01 -6.54
C THR A 68 -10.34 4.50 -7.92
N MET A 69 -9.44 4.51 -8.91
CA MET A 69 -9.79 4.84 -10.29
C MET A 69 -10.81 3.88 -10.91
N LEU A 70 -10.70 2.59 -10.59
CA LEU A 70 -11.63 1.56 -11.07
C LEU A 70 -12.94 1.51 -10.26
N ALA A 71 -12.98 2.13 -9.08
CA ALA A 71 -14.12 2.05 -8.19
C ALA A 71 -15.34 2.79 -8.75
N GLY A 72 -16.51 2.13 -8.70
CA GLY A 72 -17.78 2.73 -9.13
C GLY A 72 -18.00 2.73 -10.65
N GLN A 73 -17.08 2.16 -11.43
CA GLN A 73 -17.21 1.97 -12.87
C GLN A 73 -17.14 0.48 -13.21
N TYR A 74 -17.76 0.09 -14.33
CA TYR A 74 -17.53 -1.25 -14.86
C TYR A 74 -16.14 -1.25 -15.52
N PRO A 75 -15.18 -2.08 -15.06
CA PRO A 75 -13.82 -2.03 -15.57
C PRO A 75 -13.79 -2.46 -17.04
N THR A 76 -13.44 -1.52 -17.92
CA THR A 76 -13.16 -1.81 -19.32
C THR A 76 -11.70 -2.25 -19.48
N GLN A 77 -11.39 -2.95 -20.57
CA GLN A 77 -10.02 -3.39 -20.84
C GLN A 77 -9.03 -2.22 -20.87
N SER A 78 -9.41 -1.06 -21.42
CA SER A 78 -8.53 0.11 -21.45
C SER A 78 -8.37 0.79 -20.10
N LEU A 79 -9.43 0.81 -19.28
CA LEU A 79 -9.31 1.35 -17.92
C LEU A 79 -8.43 0.43 -17.06
N ALA A 80 -8.51 -0.88 -17.25
CA ALA A 80 -7.61 -1.85 -16.64
C ALA A 80 -6.16 -1.63 -17.10
N TYR A 81 -5.92 -1.44 -18.40
CA TYR A 81 -4.58 -1.15 -18.92
C TYR A 81 -4.00 0.14 -18.34
N PHE A 82 -4.79 1.23 -18.33
CA PHE A 82 -4.37 2.50 -17.74
C PHE A 82 -4.03 2.36 -16.24
N SER A 83 -4.81 1.57 -15.52
CA SER A 83 -4.57 1.30 -14.09
C SER A 83 -3.24 0.55 -13.87
N LEU A 84 -2.89 -0.37 -14.76
CA LEU A 84 -1.60 -1.07 -14.71
C LEU A 84 -0.42 -0.13 -15.01
N ASP A 85 -0.57 0.81 -15.96
CA ASP A 85 0.43 1.85 -16.22
C ASP A 85 0.64 2.76 -15.00
N VAL A 86 -0.43 3.13 -14.30
CA VAL A 86 -0.37 3.90 -13.04
C VAL A 86 0.43 3.13 -11.99
N ILE A 87 0.15 1.83 -11.81
CA ILE A 87 0.91 0.99 -10.88
C ILE A 87 2.39 0.94 -11.27
N LYS A 88 2.70 0.68 -12.55
CA LYS A 88 4.09 0.64 -13.05
C LYS A 88 4.84 1.95 -12.76
N ALA A 89 4.22 3.08 -13.07
CA ALA A 89 4.80 4.39 -12.82
C ALA A 89 4.96 4.68 -11.32
N GLY A 90 4.00 4.27 -10.49
CA GLY A 90 4.04 4.44 -9.04
C GLY A 90 5.16 3.63 -8.38
N VAL A 91 5.29 2.34 -8.75
CA VAL A 91 6.36 1.46 -8.29
C VAL A 91 7.74 1.99 -8.71
N GLN A 92 7.88 2.53 -9.92
CA GLN A 92 9.15 3.11 -10.39
C GLN A 92 9.52 4.44 -9.70
N LYS A 93 8.53 5.24 -9.30
CA LYS A 93 8.74 6.53 -8.65
C LYS A 93 8.90 6.42 -7.14
N SER A 94 8.46 5.32 -6.53
CA SER A 94 8.49 5.18 -5.08
C SER A 94 9.94 5.21 -4.58
N SER A 95 10.24 6.17 -3.71
CA SER A 95 11.60 6.49 -3.28
C SER A 95 11.75 6.52 -1.75
N TYR A 96 10.89 5.82 -1.02
CA TYR A 96 11.00 5.77 0.43
C TYR A 96 12.35 5.14 0.84
N PRO A 97 13.20 5.84 1.62
CA PRO A 97 14.59 5.45 1.87
C PRO A 97 14.67 4.37 2.96
N SER A 98 14.08 3.20 2.70
CA SER A 98 14.07 2.04 3.59
C SER A 98 14.56 0.79 2.88
N TYR A 99 15.32 -0.04 3.58
CA TYR A 99 15.73 -1.37 3.11
C TYR A 99 14.50 -2.23 2.78
N TYR A 100 13.49 -2.21 3.65
CA TYR A 100 12.25 -2.98 3.47
C TYR A 100 11.49 -2.52 2.24
N HIS A 101 11.44 -1.20 2.02
CA HIS A 101 10.84 -0.63 0.84
C HIS A 101 11.58 -1.05 -0.43
N ALA A 102 12.91 -0.94 -0.45
CA ALA A 102 13.71 -1.34 -1.61
C ALA A 102 13.47 -2.82 -1.98
N LEU A 103 13.44 -3.71 -0.98
CA LEU A 103 13.18 -5.13 -1.18
C LEU A 103 11.78 -5.39 -1.73
N ALA A 104 10.74 -4.85 -1.08
CA ALA A 104 9.35 -5.06 -1.49
C ALA A 104 9.06 -4.44 -2.86
N ASN A 105 9.56 -3.24 -3.12
CA ASN A 105 9.35 -2.51 -4.35
C ASN A 105 10.05 -3.19 -5.54
N GLU A 106 11.22 -3.82 -5.33
CA GLU A 106 11.88 -4.60 -6.39
C GLU A 106 11.07 -5.85 -6.78
N SER A 107 10.52 -6.58 -5.80
CA SER A 107 9.63 -7.71 -6.10
C SER A 107 8.40 -7.25 -6.88
N LEU A 108 7.77 -6.14 -6.48
CA LEU A 108 6.63 -5.57 -7.20
C LEU A 108 7.00 -5.11 -8.61
N ARG A 109 8.20 -4.53 -8.78
CA ARG A 109 8.70 -4.08 -10.08
C ARG A 109 8.84 -5.26 -11.05
N LEU A 110 9.39 -6.38 -10.60
CA LEU A 110 9.55 -7.59 -11.41
C LEU A 110 8.20 -8.18 -11.81
N GLU A 111 7.24 -8.26 -10.88
CA GLU A 111 5.88 -8.71 -11.19
C GLU A 111 5.19 -7.78 -12.19
N CYS A 112 5.27 -6.46 -11.99
CA CYS A 112 4.70 -5.48 -12.91
C CYS A 112 5.33 -5.60 -14.31
N GLN A 113 6.64 -5.78 -14.38
CA GLN A 113 7.36 -5.99 -15.64
C GLN A 113 6.88 -7.27 -16.34
N TYR A 114 6.77 -8.39 -15.62
CA TYR A 114 6.27 -9.64 -16.18
C TYR A 114 4.86 -9.48 -16.75
N TYR A 115 3.90 -8.94 -15.99
CA TYR A 115 2.52 -8.83 -16.46
C TYR A 115 2.34 -7.82 -17.60
N LEU A 116 3.05 -6.69 -17.58
CA LEU A 116 2.86 -5.62 -18.56
C LEU A 116 3.70 -5.78 -19.81
N ASP A 117 4.91 -6.30 -19.67
CA ASP A 117 5.88 -6.32 -20.77
C ASP A 117 5.91 -7.71 -21.43
N GLU A 118 5.79 -8.79 -20.64
CA GLU A 118 5.96 -10.18 -21.13
C GLU A 118 4.66 -10.97 -21.31
N PHE A 119 3.71 -10.85 -20.38
CA PHE A 119 2.50 -11.70 -20.36
C PHE A 119 1.42 -11.28 -21.36
N ILE A 120 1.15 -9.97 -21.46
CA ILE A 120 0.14 -9.46 -22.39
C ILE A 120 0.79 -9.33 -23.78
N PRO A 121 0.23 -9.92 -24.85
CA PRO A 121 0.75 -9.74 -26.20
C PRO A 121 0.61 -8.29 -26.69
N ASP A 122 1.53 -7.81 -27.51
CA ASP A 122 1.51 -6.43 -28.00
C ASP A 122 0.23 -6.07 -28.78
N GLU A 123 -0.32 -7.01 -29.54
CA GLU A 123 -1.61 -6.87 -30.24
C GLU A 123 -2.76 -6.56 -29.26
N GLN A 124 -2.75 -7.20 -28.08
CA GLN A 124 -3.74 -6.97 -27.04
C GLN A 124 -3.49 -5.63 -26.34
N LYS A 125 -2.22 -5.26 -26.08
CA LYS A 125 -1.87 -3.94 -25.53
C LYS A 125 -2.35 -2.83 -26.45
N ASP A 126 -2.19 -3.00 -27.76
CA ASP A 126 -2.61 -1.99 -28.73
C ASP A 126 -4.13 -1.83 -28.75
N CYS A 127 -4.89 -2.93 -28.75
CA CYS A 127 -6.35 -2.89 -28.58
C CYS A 127 -6.77 -2.18 -27.27
N MET A 128 -6.04 -2.40 -26.19
CA MET A 128 -6.30 -1.78 -24.88
C MET A 128 -5.98 -0.27 -24.86
N LYS A 129 -5.09 0.24 -25.71
CA LYS A 129 -4.78 1.67 -25.80
C LYS A 129 -5.86 2.50 -26.53
N VAL A 130 -6.69 1.87 -27.38
CA VAL A 130 -7.55 2.59 -28.33
C VAL A 130 -8.81 3.22 -27.71
N SER A 131 -9.33 2.74 -26.58
CA SER A 131 -10.63 3.27 -26.07
C SER A 131 -10.57 4.59 -25.31
N LYS A 132 -9.45 5.34 -25.41
CA LYS A 132 -9.35 6.74 -24.96
C LYS A 132 -10.03 7.76 -25.89
N ALA A 133 -10.82 7.29 -26.87
CA ALA A 133 -11.49 8.10 -27.86
C ALA A 133 -13.02 8.07 -27.71
N THR A 134 -13.55 8.59 -26.59
CA THR A 134 -14.88 9.19 -26.55
C THR A 134 -15.03 10.15 -25.37
#